data_AF-A0A0Q5LQ40-F1
#
_entry.id   AF-A0A0Q5LQ40-F1
#
_cell.length_a   1.000
_cell.length_b   1.000
_cell.length_c   1.000
_cell.angle_alpha   90.00
_cell.angle_beta   90.00
_cell.angle_gamma   90.00
#
_symmetry.space_group_name_H-M   'P 1'
#
loop_
_entity.id
_entity.type
_entity.pdbx_description
1 polymer ?
#
loop_
_entity_poly.entity_id
_entity_poly.type
_entity_poly.pdbx_seq_one_letter_code
_entity_poly.pdbx_strand_id
1 'polypeptide(L)'
;MTETTQGRLIDPVESTLVSPGSGVVEGLLARTTSVRDGAATVALATGTGWSLVHAVTTSWGPFLRERALQHELSHFGPFLDPGVVLALLWVAAVAVGLAGRWGIARGWLAASLLLCLVLPVTGRDGFDLGWDGPTSTTLGFVGACAIVAMVGTPRSPRLVVGGTVTVAVLTAAVAVAHGLGQTARGWFWSGPLQAATLLLLMLAALLAAAVLARRRRATAAAVVIVSLVPWAAVYAVDVLAASQDPASPLPTALLAAALPLAALLTPRPAP
;
A
#
# COMPACT_ATOMS: atom_id res chain seq x y z
N MET A 1 45.20 45.74 40.73
CA MET A 1 46.42 45.51 39.93
C MET A 1 46.69 44.02 39.94
N THR A 2 46.26 43.31 38.90
CA THR A 2 46.83 42.04 38.39
C THR A 2 46.00 41.69 37.16
N GLU A 3 46.54 42.04 36.00
CA GLU A 3 46.09 41.64 34.68
C GLU A 3 46.26 40.12 34.53
N THR A 4 45.18 39.43 34.15
CA THR A 4 45.25 38.05 33.66
C THR A 4 44.94 38.05 32.17
N THR A 5 46.02 37.81 31.43
CA THR A 5 46.17 37.84 29.98
C THR A 5 45.23 36.87 29.27
N GLN A 6 44.41 37.41 28.37
CA GLN A 6 43.62 36.68 27.39
C GLN A 6 44.54 35.93 26.41
N GLY A 7 44.69 34.62 26.64
CA GLY A 7 45.21 33.70 25.63
C GLY A 7 44.14 33.43 24.57
N ARG A 8 44.15 34.23 23.51
CA ARG A 8 43.32 34.01 22.32
C ARG A 8 43.90 32.81 21.58
N LEU A 9 43.38 31.61 21.87
CA LEU A 9 43.64 30.41 21.07
C LEU A 9 43.22 30.72 19.64
N ILE A 10 44.18 30.65 18.73
CA ILE A 10 43.94 30.69 17.29
C ILE A 10 43.28 29.35 16.98
N ASP A 11 41.96 29.36 16.78
CA ASP A 11 41.26 28.19 16.25
C ASP A 11 41.95 27.81 14.93
N PRO A 12 42.42 26.56 14.78
CA PRO A 12 42.94 26.11 13.51
C PRO A 12 41.83 26.30 12.49
N VAL A 13 42.14 27.03 11.42
CA VAL A 13 41.35 27.05 10.20
C VAL A 13 41.40 25.62 9.66
N GLU A 14 40.59 24.73 10.24
CA GLU A 14 40.18 23.49 9.61
C GLU A 14 39.47 23.93 8.35
N SER A 15 40.27 24.01 7.29
CA SER A 15 39.85 24.13 5.92
C SER A 15 38.75 23.12 5.70
N THR A 16 37.52 23.60 5.83
CA THR A 16 36.30 22.88 5.52
C THR A 16 36.32 22.76 4.00
N LEU A 17 37.13 21.82 3.50
CA LEU A 17 37.01 21.26 2.18
C LEU A 17 35.67 20.50 2.18
N VAL A 18 34.59 21.26 2.17
CA VAL A 18 33.25 20.78 1.84
C VAL A 18 33.40 20.27 0.41
N SER A 19 33.65 18.97 0.28
CA SER A 19 33.75 18.31 -1.01
C SER A 19 32.46 18.65 -1.77
N PRO A 20 32.53 19.37 -2.91
CA PRO A 20 31.34 19.82 -3.64
C PRO A 20 30.43 18.65 -4.10
N GLY A 21 30.88 17.40 -3.97
CA GLY A 21 30.08 16.20 -4.21
C GLY A 21 29.22 15.70 -3.04
N SER A 22 29.48 16.08 -1.78
CA SER A 22 28.75 15.50 -0.63
C SER A 22 27.28 15.93 -0.58
N GLY A 23 26.98 17.20 -0.88
CA GLY A 23 25.61 17.73 -0.83
C GLY A 23 24.64 17.13 -1.85
N VAL A 24 25.13 16.70 -3.02
CA VAL A 24 24.29 16.06 -4.06
C VAL A 24 23.86 14.67 -3.62
N VAL A 25 24.80 13.88 -3.07
CA VAL A 25 24.52 12.51 -2.60
C VAL A 25 23.57 12.54 -1.41
N GLU A 26 23.80 13.42 -0.44
CA GLU A 26 22.90 13.60 0.71
C GLU A 26 21.49 14.02 0.27
N GLY A 27 21.38 14.95 -0.69
CA GLY A 27 20.10 15.37 -1.25
C GLY A 27 19.34 14.24 -1.96
N LEU A 28 20.05 13.39 -2.72
CA LEU A 28 19.46 12.23 -3.37
C LEU A 28 18.99 11.18 -2.35
N LEU A 29 19.80 10.87 -1.34
CA LEU A 29 19.45 9.91 -0.28
C LEU A 29 18.27 10.39 0.58
N ALA A 30 18.23 11.70 0.91
CA ALA A 30 17.11 12.29 1.63
C ALA A 30 15.82 12.20 0.80
N ARG A 31 15.90 12.43 -0.52
CA ARG A 31 14.74 12.30 -1.42
C ARG A 31 14.28 10.86 -1.58
N THR A 32 15.17 9.89 -1.74
CA THR A 32 14.77 8.47 -1.89
C THR A 32 14.11 7.97 -0.62
N THR A 33 14.66 8.28 0.55
CA THR A 33 14.05 7.98 1.86
C THR A 33 12.66 8.60 1.97
N SER A 34 12.54 9.84 1.54
CA SER A 34 11.28 10.59 1.55
C SER A 34 10.18 9.95 0.69
N VAL A 35 10.52 9.50 -0.52
CA VAL A 35 9.59 8.80 -1.41
C VAL A 35 9.21 7.44 -0.84
N ARG A 36 10.20 6.68 -0.36
CA ARG A 36 10.01 5.36 0.25
C ARG A 36 9.03 5.40 1.42
N ASP A 37 9.24 6.34 2.33
CA ASP A 37 8.42 6.49 3.53
C ASP A 37 7.01 7.00 3.22
N GLY A 38 6.88 7.85 2.19
CA GLY A 38 5.58 8.26 1.66
C GLY A 38 4.80 7.10 1.05
N ALA A 39 5.45 6.29 0.20
CA ALA A 39 4.83 5.10 -0.39
C ALA A 39 4.45 4.07 0.67
N ALA A 40 5.30 3.84 1.67
CA ALA A 40 4.98 2.97 2.81
C ALA A 40 3.76 3.48 3.59
N THR A 41 3.62 4.81 3.76
CA THR A 41 2.45 5.43 4.40
C THR A 41 1.17 5.14 3.61
N VAL A 42 1.20 5.33 2.28
CA VAL A 42 0.03 5.09 1.41
C VAL A 42 -0.31 3.61 1.37
N ALA A 43 0.68 2.72 1.22
CA ALA A 43 0.46 1.28 1.22
C ALA A 43 -0.10 0.78 2.56
N LEU A 44 0.41 1.29 3.69
CA LEU A 44 -0.10 0.96 5.01
C LEU A 44 -1.56 1.39 5.19
N ALA A 45 -1.87 2.63 4.81
CA ALA A 45 -3.23 3.16 4.84
C ALA A 45 -4.18 2.36 3.94
N THR A 46 -3.72 1.99 2.75
CA THR A 46 -4.52 1.28 1.75
C THR A 46 -4.81 -0.15 2.19
N GLY A 47 -3.80 -0.91 2.59
CA GLY A 47 -3.96 -2.27 3.10
C GLY A 47 -4.84 -2.34 4.33
N THR A 48 -4.69 -1.39 5.27
CA THR A 48 -5.50 -1.33 6.49
C THR A 48 -6.95 -0.95 6.18
N GLY A 49 -7.17 0.11 5.40
CA GLY A 49 -8.50 0.60 5.07
C GLY A 49 -9.32 -0.47 4.33
N TRP A 50 -8.69 -1.13 3.35
CA TRP A 50 -9.31 -2.23 2.61
C TRP A 50 -9.65 -3.42 3.52
N SER A 51 -8.67 -3.88 4.33
CA SER A 51 -8.86 -5.04 5.20
C SER A 51 -9.93 -4.80 6.27
N LEU A 52 -10.05 -3.57 6.79
CA LEU A 52 -11.09 -3.18 7.73
C LEU A 52 -12.48 -3.26 7.11
N VAL A 53 -12.66 -2.68 5.92
CA VAL A 53 -13.96 -2.73 5.23
C VAL A 53 -14.33 -4.19 4.99
N HIS A 54 -13.39 -4.98 4.47
CA HIS A 54 -13.60 -6.41 4.27
C HIS A 54 -14.06 -7.13 5.54
N ALA A 55 -13.34 -6.96 6.66
CA ALA A 55 -13.69 -7.64 7.90
C ALA A 55 -15.07 -7.24 8.41
N VAL A 56 -15.47 -5.97 8.27
CA VAL A 56 -16.79 -5.50 8.71
C VAL A 56 -17.90 -5.99 7.79
N THR A 57 -17.72 -5.85 6.47
CA THR A 57 -18.79 -6.12 5.50
C THR A 57 -18.96 -7.60 5.23
N THR A 58 -17.87 -8.37 5.25
CA THR A 58 -17.82 -9.73 4.74
C THR A 58 -17.57 -10.73 5.87
N SER A 59 -16.47 -10.61 6.61
CA SER A 59 -16.11 -11.62 7.62
C SER A 59 -16.99 -11.57 8.86
N TRP A 60 -17.28 -10.39 9.39
CA TRP A 60 -18.18 -10.26 10.53
C TRP A 60 -19.64 -10.24 10.09
N GLY A 61 -19.91 -9.51 9.00
CA GLY A 61 -21.20 -9.47 8.31
C GLY A 61 -22.42 -9.18 9.20
N PRO A 62 -22.37 -8.24 10.17
CA PRO A 62 -23.55 -7.93 10.99
C PRO A 62 -24.71 -7.38 10.15
N PHE A 63 -24.43 -6.88 8.94
CA PHE A 63 -25.39 -6.29 8.02
C PHE A 63 -25.86 -7.25 6.92
N LEU A 64 -25.38 -8.49 6.88
CA LEU A 64 -25.79 -9.47 5.88
C LEU A 64 -27.18 -10.00 6.23
N ARG A 65 -28.20 -9.55 5.48
CA ARG A 65 -29.60 -9.98 5.65
C ARG A 65 -29.79 -11.49 5.55
N GLU A 66 -28.97 -12.16 4.77
CA GLU A 66 -29.07 -13.60 4.47
C GLU A 66 -28.06 -14.44 5.24
N ARG A 67 -27.51 -13.94 6.36
CA ARG A 67 -26.58 -14.70 7.20
C ARG A 67 -27.14 -16.08 7.61
N ALA A 68 -28.46 -16.16 7.82
CA ALA A 68 -29.15 -17.40 8.13
C ALA A 68 -29.24 -18.40 6.96
N LEU A 69 -29.12 -17.96 5.71
CA LEU A 69 -29.11 -18.85 4.54
C LEU A 69 -27.71 -19.42 4.26
N GLN A 70 -26.69 -18.97 4.98
CA GLN A 70 -25.28 -19.32 4.78
C GLN A 70 -24.76 -20.36 5.78
N HIS A 71 -25.65 -21.15 6.39
CA HIS A 71 -25.28 -22.20 7.36
C HIS A 71 -24.40 -23.32 6.77
N GLU A 72 -24.35 -23.45 5.44
CA GLU A 72 -23.56 -24.48 4.76
C GLU A 72 -22.06 -24.12 4.64
N LEU A 73 -21.66 -22.89 5.01
CA LEU A 73 -20.26 -22.47 4.95
C LEU A 73 -19.55 -22.75 6.27
N SER A 74 -18.30 -23.20 6.17
CA SER A 74 -17.41 -23.37 7.33
C SER A 74 -17.20 -22.02 8.04
N HIS A 75 -17.65 -21.92 9.28
CA HIS A 75 -17.52 -20.71 10.09
C HIS A 75 -16.20 -20.70 10.87
N PHE A 76 -15.59 -19.52 10.99
CA PHE A 76 -14.45 -19.28 11.87
C PHE A 76 -14.92 -18.58 13.15
N GLY A 77 -15.55 -19.35 14.05
CA GLY A 77 -16.16 -18.81 15.27
C GLY A 77 -17.31 -17.83 14.94
N PRO A 78 -17.31 -16.58 15.43
CA PRO A 78 -18.35 -15.60 15.10
C PRO A 78 -18.19 -14.98 13.71
N PHE A 79 -17.15 -15.37 12.95
CA PHE A 79 -16.84 -14.87 11.63
C PHE A 79 -17.16 -15.89 10.54
N LEU A 80 -17.51 -15.38 9.37
CA LEU A 80 -17.87 -16.15 8.18
C LEU A 80 -16.64 -16.68 7.43
N ASP A 81 -15.46 -16.10 7.67
CA ASP A 81 -14.19 -16.49 7.02
C ASP A 81 -12.96 -16.06 7.85
N PRO A 82 -11.79 -16.72 7.68
CA PRO A 82 -10.53 -16.38 8.35
C PRO A 82 -9.89 -15.06 7.88
N GLY A 83 -10.43 -14.37 6.87
CA GLY A 83 -9.95 -13.05 6.43
C GLY A 83 -10.04 -11.96 7.51
N VAL A 84 -10.83 -12.18 8.56
CA VAL A 84 -10.78 -11.36 9.78
C VAL A 84 -9.39 -11.33 10.42
N VAL A 85 -8.65 -12.45 10.38
CA VAL A 85 -7.29 -12.54 10.94
C VAL A 85 -6.37 -11.59 10.18
N LEU A 86 -6.49 -11.54 8.85
CA LEU A 86 -5.72 -10.61 8.02
C LEU A 86 -5.98 -9.15 8.42
N ALA A 87 -7.24 -8.78 8.63
CA ALA A 87 -7.60 -7.43 9.07
C ALA A 87 -7.05 -7.10 10.47
N LEU A 88 -7.12 -8.04 11.41
CA LEU A 88 -6.54 -7.86 12.75
C LEU A 88 -5.02 -7.67 12.69
N LEU A 89 -4.32 -8.40 11.81
CA LEU A 89 -2.86 -8.22 11.62
C LEU A 89 -2.54 -6.81 11.10
N TRP A 90 -3.32 -6.28 10.15
CA TRP A 90 -3.16 -4.91 9.65
C TRP A 90 -3.46 -3.85 10.72
N VAL A 91 -4.55 -4.02 11.47
CA VAL A 91 -4.92 -3.11 12.56
C VAL A 91 -3.84 -3.13 13.65
N ALA A 92 -3.34 -4.31 14.02
CA ALA A 92 -2.23 -4.45 14.96
C ALA A 92 -0.96 -3.78 14.44
N ALA A 93 -0.60 -3.97 13.16
CA ALA A 93 0.54 -3.31 12.55
C ALA A 93 0.43 -1.78 12.62
N VAL A 94 -0.74 -1.21 12.30
CA VAL A 94 -0.99 0.23 12.42
C VAL A 94 -0.92 0.67 13.88
N ALA A 95 -1.62 0.01 14.80
CA ALA A 95 -1.64 0.39 16.22
C ALA A 95 -0.23 0.40 16.83
N VAL A 96 0.55 -0.66 16.57
CA VAL A 96 1.94 -0.79 17.02
C VAL A 96 2.86 0.24 16.34
N GLY A 97 2.62 0.53 15.06
CA GLY A 97 3.35 1.57 14.32
C GLY A 97 3.06 2.98 14.84
N LEU A 98 1.80 3.27 15.18
CA LEU A 98 1.38 4.54 15.79
C LEU A 98 1.97 4.71 17.20
N ALA A 99 2.23 3.61 17.92
CA ALA A 99 2.95 3.61 19.19
C ALA A 99 4.48 3.76 19.05
N GLY A 100 4.99 4.00 17.83
CA GLY A 100 6.42 4.18 17.56
C GLY A 100 7.24 2.89 17.49
N ARG A 101 6.60 1.71 17.57
CA ARG A 101 7.28 0.41 17.61
C ARG A 101 7.37 -0.25 16.23
N TRP A 102 7.96 0.45 15.26
CA TRP A 102 7.90 0.02 13.85
C TRP A 102 8.54 -1.34 13.55
N GLY A 103 9.56 -1.75 14.31
CA GLY A 103 10.14 -3.09 14.18
C GLY A 103 9.13 -4.21 14.44
N ILE A 104 8.26 -4.04 15.45
CA ILE A 104 7.18 -4.99 15.76
C ILE A 104 6.07 -4.90 14.72
N ALA A 105 5.72 -3.68 14.26
CA ALA A 105 4.73 -3.49 13.19
C ALA A 105 5.12 -4.23 11.90
N ARG A 106 6.40 -4.22 11.52
CA ARG A 106 6.91 -5.03 10.40
C ARG A 106 6.72 -6.53 10.61
N GLY A 107 6.87 -7.03 11.85
CA GLY A 107 6.57 -8.42 12.18
C GLY A 107 5.11 -8.78 11.89
N TRP A 108 4.17 -7.90 12.27
CA TRP A 108 2.75 -8.08 11.95
C TRP A 108 2.46 -8.02 10.43
N LEU A 109 3.12 -7.13 9.69
CA LEU A 109 3.02 -7.08 8.22
C LEU A 109 3.61 -8.32 7.55
N ALA A 110 4.72 -8.85 8.07
CA ALA A 110 5.32 -10.09 7.58
C ALA A 110 4.41 -11.30 7.85
N ALA A 111 3.79 -11.37 9.02
CA ALA A 111 2.79 -12.38 9.33
C ALA A 111 1.57 -12.28 8.40
N SER A 112 1.11 -11.05 8.11
CA SER A 112 0.04 -10.78 7.15
C SER A 112 0.41 -11.27 5.74
N LEU A 113 1.65 -11.00 5.30
CA LEU A 113 2.17 -11.48 4.02
C LEU A 113 2.21 -13.02 3.95
N LEU A 114 2.67 -13.70 5.00
CA LEU A 114 2.66 -15.16 5.08
C LEU A 114 1.22 -15.70 5.00
N LEU A 115 0.29 -15.06 5.70
CA LEU A 115 -1.12 -15.43 5.65
C LEU A 115 -1.70 -15.30 4.23
N CYS A 116 -1.34 -14.24 3.48
CA CYS A 116 -1.72 -14.10 2.07
C CYS A 116 -1.22 -15.24 1.17
N LEU A 117 -0.11 -15.90 1.52
CA LEU A 117 0.42 -17.04 0.78
C LEU A 117 -0.23 -18.37 1.18
N VAL A 118 -0.63 -18.51 2.44
CA VAL A 118 -1.24 -19.73 2.97
C VAL A 118 -2.73 -19.81 2.66
N LEU A 119 -3.47 -18.70 2.77
CA LEU A 119 -4.92 -18.68 2.62
C LEU A 119 -5.43 -19.26 1.27
N PRO A 120 -4.82 -18.97 0.10
CA PRO A 120 -5.27 -19.54 -1.17
C PRO A 120 -5.21 -21.07 -1.17
N VAL A 121 -4.19 -21.66 -0.53
CA VAL A 121 -4.01 -23.11 -0.44
C VAL A 121 -5.06 -23.74 0.47
N THR A 122 -5.59 -22.99 1.44
CA THR A 122 -6.62 -23.46 2.37
C THR A 122 -8.05 -23.19 1.88
N GLY A 123 -8.23 -22.48 0.77
CA GLY A 123 -9.54 -22.12 0.23
C GLY A 123 -10.22 -23.26 -0.54
N ARG A 124 -11.36 -22.94 -1.14
CA ARG A 124 -12.14 -23.83 -2.01
C ARG A 124 -11.33 -24.44 -3.16
N ASP A 125 -10.41 -23.67 -3.74
CA ASP A 125 -9.57 -24.13 -4.86
C ASP A 125 -8.32 -24.92 -4.41
N GLY A 126 -8.09 -25.04 -3.10
CA GLY A 126 -6.93 -25.71 -2.51
C GLY A 126 -7.30 -27.00 -1.78
N PHE A 127 -7.09 -27.05 -0.47
CA PHE A 127 -7.46 -28.19 0.39
C PHE A 127 -8.99 -28.39 0.57
N ASP A 128 -9.81 -27.61 -0.15
CA ASP A 128 -11.27 -27.67 -0.13
C ASP A 128 -11.85 -27.63 1.29
N LEU A 129 -11.33 -26.72 2.13
CA LEU A 129 -11.85 -26.50 3.48
C LEU A 129 -13.24 -25.79 3.48
N GLY A 130 -13.85 -25.65 2.30
CA GLY A 130 -15.26 -25.25 2.15
C GLY A 130 -15.57 -23.79 2.46
N TRP A 131 -14.62 -22.86 2.28
CA TRP A 131 -14.88 -21.43 2.50
C TRP A 131 -14.53 -20.57 1.27
N ASP A 132 -15.46 -19.68 0.91
CA ASP A 132 -15.32 -18.68 -0.17
C ASP A 132 -14.56 -17.46 0.35
N GLY A 133 -13.23 -17.58 0.38
CA GLY A 133 -12.34 -16.58 0.94
C GLY A 133 -12.05 -15.35 0.09
N PRO A 134 -11.13 -14.48 0.57
CA PRO A 134 -10.46 -13.50 -0.26
C PRO A 134 -10.00 -14.13 -1.57
N THR A 135 -10.35 -13.50 -2.69
CA THR A 135 -9.81 -13.93 -3.98
C THR A 135 -8.28 -13.84 -3.93
N SER A 136 -7.62 -14.73 -4.65
CA SER A 136 -6.16 -14.71 -4.84
C SER A 136 -5.67 -13.33 -5.27
N THR A 137 -6.44 -12.64 -6.11
CA THR A 137 -6.24 -11.25 -6.54
C THR A 137 -6.16 -10.28 -5.36
N THR A 138 -7.07 -10.40 -4.39
CA THR A 138 -7.08 -9.49 -3.23
C THR A 138 -5.97 -9.83 -2.24
N LEU A 139 -5.68 -11.11 -2.03
CA LEU A 139 -4.54 -11.51 -1.20
C LEU A 139 -3.22 -11.05 -1.80
N GLY A 140 -3.09 -11.11 -3.13
CA GLY A 140 -1.97 -10.55 -3.87
C GLY A 140 -1.85 -9.04 -3.70
N PHE A 141 -2.96 -8.30 -3.82
CA PHE A 141 -3.01 -6.85 -3.58
C PHE A 141 -2.52 -6.49 -2.17
N VAL A 142 -3.12 -7.12 -1.15
CA VAL A 142 -2.81 -6.88 0.26
C VAL A 142 -1.37 -7.28 0.55
N GLY A 143 -0.89 -8.39 -0.01
CA GLY A 143 0.51 -8.82 0.09
C GLY A 143 1.48 -7.79 -0.51
N ALA A 144 1.17 -7.25 -1.70
CA ALA A 144 1.96 -6.20 -2.33
C ALA A 144 1.98 -4.91 -1.47
N CYS A 145 0.83 -4.51 -0.90
CA CYS A 145 0.77 -3.42 0.06
C CYS A 145 1.65 -3.68 1.30
N ALA A 146 1.64 -4.90 1.84
CA ALA A 146 2.48 -5.26 2.99
C ALA A 146 3.97 -5.13 2.66
N ILE A 147 4.40 -5.61 1.48
CA ILE A 147 5.79 -5.46 1.02
C ILE A 147 6.17 -3.98 0.93
N VAL A 148 5.38 -3.15 0.26
CA VAL A 148 5.66 -1.71 0.13
C VAL A 148 5.67 -1.01 1.51
N ALA A 149 4.75 -1.37 2.39
CA ALA A 149 4.69 -0.83 3.75
C ALA A 149 5.94 -1.20 4.58
N MET A 150 6.47 -2.42 4.45
CA MET A 150 7.65 -2.87 5.19
C MET A 150 8.94 -2.14 4.79
N VAL A 151 9.07 -1.74 3.53
CA VAL A 151 10.28 -1.12 2.97
C VAL A 151 10.58 0.26 3.58
N GLY A 152 9.56 1.00 4.02
CA GLY A 152 9.71 2.35 4.60
C GLY A 152 9.36 2.45 6.09
N THR A 153 9.32 3.69 6.57
CA THR A 153 8.79 4.10 7.88
C THR A 153 7.71 5.18 7.67
N PRO A 154 6.47 4.99 8.13
CA PRO A 154 5.43 5.99 7.93
C PRO A 154 5.79 7.33 8.56
N ARG A 155 5.67 8.41 7.79
CA ARG A 155 6.22 9.73 8.18
C ARG A 155 5.38 10.45 9.22
N SER A 156 4.07 10.20 9.19
CA SER A 156 3.13 10.89 10.05
C SER A 156 1.97 9.97 10.43
N PRO A 157 1.70 9.79 11.73
CA PRO A 157 0.56 9.00 12.19
C PRO A 157 -0.77 9.56 11.65
N ARG A 158 -0.87 10.89 11.50
CA ARG A 158 -2.06 11.56 10.96
C ARG A 158 -2.34 11.17 9.51
N LEU A 159 -1.28 11.02 8.69
CA LEU A 159 -1.42 10.60 7.30
C LEU A 159 -1.84 9.14 7.18
N VAL A 160 -1.30 8.26 8.05
CA VAL A 160 -1.72 6.85 8.10
C VAL A 160 -3.20 6.75 8.47
N VAL A 161 -3.61 7.39 9.56
CA VAL A 161 -5.01 7.35 10.03
C VAL A 161 -5.95 7.99 9.02
N GLY A 162 -5.65 9.21 8.56
CA GLY A 162 -6.48 9.92 7.58
C GLY A 162 -6.56 9.20 6.23
N GLY A 163 -5.46 8.59 5.79
CA GLY A 163 -5.44 7.74 4.59
C GLY A 163 -6.28 6.48 4.78
N THR A 164 -6.15 5.81 5.93
CA THR A 164 -6.90 4.58 6.26
C THR A 164 -8.40 4.85 6.25
N VAL A 165 -8.84 5.94 6.90
CA VAL A 165 -10.24 6.36 6.92
C VAL A 165 -10.73 6.70 5.51
N THR A 166 -9.95 7.46 4.74
CA THR A 166 -10.30 7.81 3.36
C THR A 166 -10.50 6.55 2.50
N VAL A 167 -9.53 5.61 2.53
CA VAL A 167 -9.64 4.37 1.78
C VAL A 167 -10.82 3.53 2.25
N ALA A 168 -11.00 3.38 3.56
CA ALA A 168 -12.12 2.63 4.11
C ALA A 168 -13.49 3.21 3.67
N VAL A 169 -13.65 4.53 3.72
CA VAL A 169 -14.88 5.21 3.28
C VAL A 169 -15.11 5.00 1.78
N LEU A 170 -14.08 5.16 0.95
CA LEU A 170 -14.21 4.97 -0.50
C LEU A 170 -14.53 3.52 -0.86
N THR A 171 -13.83 2.55 -0.27
CA THR A 171 -14.09 1.12 -0.48
C THR A 171 -15.48 0.74 0.01
N ALA A 172 -15.91 1.23 1.18
CA ALA A 172 -17.25 0.99 1.69
C ALA A 172 -18.31 1.62 0.77
N ALA A 173 -18.10 2.84 0.27
CA ALA A 173 -19.04 3.49 -0.65
C ALA A 173 -19.18 2.72 -1.96
N VAL A 174 -18.07 2.25 -2.54
CA VAL A 174 -18.09 1.37 -3.72
C VAL A 174 -18.83 0.08 -3.42
N ALA A 175 -18.57 -0.55 -2.27
CA ALA A 175 -19.26 -1.77 -1.88
C ALA A 175 -20.78 -1.55 -1.72
N VAL A 176 -21.20 -0.45 -1.09
CA VAL A 176 -22.62 -0.07 -0.96
C VAL A 176 -23.25 0.14 -2.33
N ALA A 177 -22.59 0.90 -3.22
CA ALA A 177 -23.11 1.21 -4.55
C ALA A 177 -23.33 -0.04 -5.41
N HIS A 178 -22.58 -1.12 -5.15
CA HIS A 178 -22.70 -2.39 -5.88
C HIS A 178 -23.51 -3.45 -5.12
N GLY A 179 -24.31 -3.04 -4.13
CA GLY A 179 -25.25 -3.91 -3.46
C GLY A 179 -24.57 -4.94 -2.55
N LEU A 180 -23.87 -4.44 -1.53
CA LEU A 180 -23.23 -5.14 -0.39
C LEU A 180 -23.97 -6.37 0.20
N GLY A 181 -25.24 -6.59 -0.13
CA GLY A 181 -26.05 -7.72 0.34
C GLY A 181 -26.76 -8.53 -0.74
N GLN A 182 -26.50 -8.30 -2.04
CA GLN A 182 -27.18 -8.98 -3.16
C GLN A 182 -26.21 -9.73 -4.09
N THR A 183 -24.93 -9.38 -4.08
CA THR A 183 -23.93 -10.01 -4.94
C THR A 183 -23.20 -11.12 -4.20
N ALA A 184 -23.00 -12.26 -4.88
CA ALA A 184 -22.22 -13.38 -4.38
C ALA A 184 -20.87 -12.86 -3.84
N ARG A 185 -20.43 -13.35 -2.67
CA ARG A 185 -19.25 -12.86 -1.93
C ARG A 185 -18.00 -12.59 -2.79
N GLY A 186 -17.83 -13.34 -3.89
CA GLY A 186 -16.80 -13.13 -4.91
C GLY A 186 -16.78 -11.74 -5.58
N TRP A 187 -17.93 -11.05 -5.68
CA TRP A 187 -18.02 -9.75 -6.37
C TRP A 187 -17.42 -8.60 -5.56
N PHE A 188 -17.53 -8.63 -4.23
CA PHE A 188 -16.84 -7.65 -3.37
C PHE A 188 -15.32 -7.65 -3.63
N TRP A 189 -14.79 -8.83 -3.91
CA TRP A 189 -13.37 -9.05 -4.16
C TRP A 189 -12.91 -8.71 -5.58
N SER A 190 -13.77 -8.92 -6.58
CA SER A 190 -13.42 -8.63 -7.97
C SER A 190 -13.80 -7.21 -8.36
N GLY A 191 -14.94 -6.68 -7.93
CA GLY A 191 -15.54 -5.42 -8.41
C GLY A 191 -14.59 -4.22 -8.45
N PRO A 192 -14.05 -3.77 -7.30
CA PRO A 192 -13.13 -2.63 -7.31
C PRO A 192 -11.74 -2.98 -7.85
N LEU A 193 -11.42 -4.27 -7.99
CA LEU A 193 -10.18 -4.79 -8.57
C LEU A 193 -10.33 -5.25 -10.03
N GLN A 194 -11.46 -4.96 -10.68
CA GLN A 194 -11.65 -5.28 -12.11
C GLN A 194 -10.66 -4.47 -12.94
N ALA A 195 -10.11 -5.08 -13.99
CA ALA A 195 -9.19 -4.44 -14.91
C ALA A 195 -9.62 -3.01 -15.32
N ALA A 196 -10.90 -2.81 -15.69
CA ALA A 196 -11.41 -1.51 -16.10
C ALA A 196 -11.34 -0.46 -14.97
N THR A 197 -11.76 -0.81 -13.76
CA THR A 197 -11.71 0.08 -12.58
C THR A 197 -10.26 0.41 -12.21
N LEU A 198 -9.39 -0.60 -12.19
CA LEU A 198 -7.96 -0.43 -11.93
C LEU A 198 -7.30 0.48 -12.96
N LEU A 199 -7.62 0.31 -14.25
CA LEU A 199 -7.10 1.16 -15.31
C LEU A 199 -7.49 2.62 -15.11
N LEU A 200 -8.76 2.90 -14.80
CA LEU A 200 -9.23 4.25 -14.52
C LEU A 200 -8.54 4.88 -13.30
N LEU A 201 -8.37 4.11 -12.22
CA LEU A 201 -7.67 4.56 -11.01
C LEU A 201 -6.19 4.86 -11.30
N MET A 202 -5.51 3.98 -12.04
CA MET A 202 -4.12 4.19 -12.45
C MET A 202 -3.97 5.42 -13.33
N LEU A 203 -4.84 5.61 -14.33
CA LEU A 203 -4.83 6.81 -15.18
C LEU A 203 -5.06 8.09 -14.38
N ALA A 204 -6.03 8.10 -13.45
CA ALA A 204 -6.30 9.23 -12.58
C ALA A 204 -5.08 9.56 -11.69
N ALA A 205 -4.43 8.55 -11.13
CA ALA A 205 -3.23 8.72 -10.32
C ALA A 205 -2.02 9.21 -11.13
N LEU A 206 -1.83 8.71 -12.36
CA LEU A 206 -0.80 9.20 -13.27
C LEU A 206 -1.03 10.67 -13.63
N LEU A 207 -2.29 11.07 -13.90
CA LEU A 207 -2.66 12.46 -14.12
C LEU A 207 -2.36 13.33 -12.88
N ALA A 208 -2.72 12.84 -11.69
CA ALA A 208 -2.42 13.54 -10.43
C ALA A 208 -0.90 13.70 -10.23
N ALA A 209 -0.11 12.66 -10.51
CA ALA A 209 1.34 12.73 -10.44
C ALA A 209 1.92 13.75 -11.43
N ALA A 210 1.41 13.79 -12.67
CA ALA A 210 1.82 14.78 -13.67
C ALA A 210 1.49 16.23 -13.22
N VAL A 211 0.31 16.46 -12.63
CA VAL A 211 -0.07 17.76 -12.07
C VAL A 211 0.85 18.15 -10.90
N LEU A 212 1.16 17.22 -9.99
CA LEU A 212 2.08 17.46 -8.88
C LEU A 212 3.49 17.78 -9.37
N ALA A 213 3.97 17.05 -10.39
CA ALA A 213 5.27 17.30 -11.03
C ALA A 213 5.34 18.70 -11.64
N ARG A 214 4.31 19.12 -12.38
CA ARG A 214 4.20 20.49 -12.95
C ARG A 214 4.21 21.57 -11.87
N ARG A 215 3.63 21.29 -10.69
CA ARG A 215 3.66 22.17 -9.52
C ARG A 215 4.96 22.10 -8.71
N ARG A 216 6.02 21.51 -9.28
CA ARG A 216 7.34 21.32 -8.64
C ARG A 216 7.29 20.48 -7.36
N ARG A 217 6.27 19.64 -7.18
CA ARG A 217 6.12 18.72 -6.05
C ARG A 217 6.60 17.31 -6.42
N ALA A 218 7.84 17.20 -6.89
CA ALA A 218 8.42 15.95 -7.41
C ALA A 218 8.33 14.78 -6.43
N THR A 219 8.59 15.01 -5.13
CA THR A 219 8.47 13.98 -4.09
C THR A 219 7.05 13.42 -4.00
N ALA A 220 6.02 14.29 -4.02
CA ALA A 220 4.64 13.85 -3.93
C ALA A 220 4.22 13.07 -5.20
N ALA A 221 4.65 13.53 -6.37
CA ALA A 221 4.42 12.81 -7.63
C ALA A 221 5.06 11.42 -7.61
N ALA A 222 6.30 11.31 -7.14
CA ALA A 222 7.00 10.03 -7.00
C ALA A 222 6.30 9.10 -5.98
N VAL A 223 5.84 9.63 -4.84
CA VAL A 223 5.04 8.84 -3.88
C VAL A 223 3.79 8.28 -4.54
N VAL A 224 3.05 9.09 -5.31
CA VAL A 224 1.85 8.63 -6.03
C VAL A 224 2.20 7.49 -7.00
N ILE A 225 3.24 7.66 -7.82
CA ILE A 225 3.65 6.64 -8.80
C ILE A 225 4.09 5.34 -8.11
N VAL A 226 4.93 5.42 -7.07
CA VAL A 226 5.38 4.22 -6.35
C VAL A 226 4.21 3.55 -5.63
N SER A 227 3.23 4.32 -5.16
CA SER A 227 2.01 3.78 -4.54
C SER A 227 1.08 3.06 -5.53
N LEU A 228 1.29 3.21 -6.84
CA LEU A 228 0.56 2.45 -7.86
C LEU A 228 1.06 1.02 -8.02
N VAL A 229 2.24 0.66 -7.48
CA VAL A 229 2.82 -0.67 -7.67
C VAL A 229 1.88 -1.81 -7.26
N PRO A 230 1.22 -1.79 -6.08
CA PRO A 230 0.26 -2.84 -5.71
C PRO A 230 -0.91 -2.95 -6.70
N TRP A 231 -1.42 -1.81 -7.18
CA TRP A 231 -2.54 -1.76 -8.12
C TRP A 231 -2.15 -2.28 -9.51
N ALA A 232 -0.98 -1.89 -10.01
CA ALA A 232 -0.46 -2.33 -11.29
C ALA A 232 -0.15 -3.84 -11.30
N ALA A 233 0.37 -4.37 -10.19
CA ALA A 233 0.62 -5.81 -10.04
C ALA A 233 -0.69 -6.61 -10.15
N VAL A 234 -1.74 -6.16 -9.47
CA VAL A 234 -3.07 -6.79 -9.52
C VAL A 234 -3.67 -6.71 -10.92
N TYR A 235 -3.61 -5.53 -11.54
CA TYR A 235 -4.09 -5.34 -12.91
C TYR A 235 -3.36 -6.27 -13.89
N ALA A 236 -2.05 -6.43 -13.75
CA ALA A 236 -1.28 -7.33 -14.60
C ALA A 236 -1.70 -8.79 -14.43
N VAL A 237 -1.92 -9.25 -13.19
CA VAL A 237 -2.43 -10.61 -12.93
C VAL A 237 -3.83 -10.79 -13.53
N ASP A 238 -4.73 -9.82 -13.35
CA ASP A 238 -6.11 -9.89 -13.86
C ASP A 238 -6.13 -9.97 -15.40
N VAL A 239 -5.33 -9.13 -16.07
CA VAL A 239 -5.21 -9.17 -17.53
C VAL A 239 -4.59 -10.47 -18.03
N LEU A 240 -3.54 -10.98 -17.37
CA LEU A 240 -2.91 -12.25 -17.74
C LEU A 240 -3.86 -13.44 -17.54
N ALA A 241 -4.67 -13.42 -16.49
CA ALA A 241 -5.66 -14.46 -16.22
C ALA A 241 -6.84 -14.41 -17.20
N ALA A 242 -7.26 -13.21 -17.61
CA ALA A 242 -8.35 -13.00 -18.56
C ALA A 242 -7.93 -13.20 -20.03
N SER A 243 -6.66 -12.99 -20.36
CA SER A 243 -6.15 -13.17 -21.72
C SER A 243 -6.03 -14.66 -22.04
N GLN A 244 -6.77 -15.13 -23.04
CA GLN A 244 -6.44 -16.42 -23.70
C GLN A 244 -5.13 -16.34 -24.49
N ASP A 245 -4.60 -15.13 -24.70
CA ASP A 245 -3.37 -14.86 -25.42
C ASP A 245 -2.29 -14.29 -24.48
N PRO A 246 -1.30 -15.09 -24.06
CA PRO A 246 -0.27 -14.69 -23.10
C PRO A 246 0.67 -13.58 -23.61
N ALA A 247 0.53 -13.16 -24.87
CA ALA A 247 1.35 -12.14 -25.51
C ALA A 247 0.82 -10.70 -25.38
N SER A 248 -0.28 -10.45 -24.63
CA SER A 248 -0.85 -9.10 -24.48
C SER A 248 0.19 -8.09 -23.95
N PRO A 249 0.60 -7.08 -24.75
CA PRO A 249 1.70 -6.18 -24.40
C PRO A 249 1.28 -5.07 -23.41
N LEU A 250 -0.02 -4.93 -23.12
CA LEU A 250 -0.58 -3.80 -22.37
C LEU A 250 -0.13 -3.74 -20.90
N PRO A 251 -0.15 -4.85 -20.12
CA PRO A 251 0.32 -4.84 -18.73
C PRO A 251 1.82 -4.58 -18.63
N THR A 252 2.59 -5.21 -19.52
CA THR A 252 4.04 -5.07 -19.63
C THR A 252 4.42 -3.65 -20.03
N ALA A 253 3.67 -3.03 -20.94
CA ALA A 253 3.87 -1.64 -21.34
C ALA A 253 3.54 -0.63 -20.23
N LEU A 254 2.50 -0.89 -19.41
CA LEU A 254 2.17 -0.04 -18.26
C LEU A 254 3.24 -0.12 -17.15
N LEU A 255 3.68 -1.33 -16.82
CA LEU A 255 4.80 -1.56 -15.88
C LEU A 255 6.11 -0.95 -16.40
N ALA A 256 6.40 -1.16 -17.69
CA ALA A 256 7.58 -0.61 -18.35
C ALA A 256 7.51 0.90 -18.60
N ALA A 257 6.32 1.52 -18.61
CA ALA A 257 6.16 2.98 -18.69
C ALA A 257 6.26 3.66 -17.33
N ALA A 258 5.83 2.99 -16.24
CA ALA A 258 5.91 3.52 -14.89
C ALA A 258 7.36 3.70 -14.40
N LEU A 259 8.25 2.77 -14.77
CA LEU A 259 9.68 2.80 -14.42
C LEU A 259 10.45 4.03 -14.98
N PRO A 260 10.40 4.35 -16.28
CA PRO A 260 11.06 5.52 -16.85
C PRO A 260 10.37 6.84 -16.48
N LEU A 261 9.06 6.86 -16.21
CA LEU A 261 8.39 8.06 -15.68
C LEU A 261 8.86 8.41 -14.26
N ALA A 262 9.13 7.40 -13.42
CA ALA A 262 9.79 7.60 -12.14
C ALA A 262 11.22 8.14 -12.29
N ALA A 263 11.95 7.69 -13.32
CA ALA A 263 13.30 8.18 -13.64
C ALA A 263 13.28 9.62 -14.23
N LEU A 264 12.28 9.98 -15.05
CA LEU A 264 12.16 11.33 -15.63
C LEU A 264 11.72 12.40 -14.61
N LEU A 265 11.14 11.98 -13.49
CA LEU A 265 10.75 12.87 -12.39
C LEU A 265 11.91 13.16 -11.43
N THR A 266 13.11 12.63 -11.66
CA THR A 266 14.31 13.22 -11.06
C THR A 266 14.57 14.55 -11.75
N PRO A 267 14.38 15.72 -11.09
CA PRO A 267 14.69 16.99 -11.69
C PRO A 267 16.15 16.98 -12.14
N ARG A 268 16.36 17.32 -13.42
CA ARG A 268 17.69 17.69 -13.89
C ARG A 268 18.19 18.84 -13.00
N PRO A 269 19.44 18.80 -12.52
CA PRO A 269 20.02 19.96 -11.85
C PRO A 269 19.83 21.17 -12.76
N ALA A 270 19.23 22.23 -12.23
CA ALA A 270 19.17 23.49 -12.94
C ALA A 270 20.62 23.96 -13.17
N PRO A 271 21.00 24.33 -14.40
CA PRO A 271 22.32 24.89 -14.67
C PRO A 271 22.52 26.23 -13.93
#